data_AF-A0A0H2Z8M6-F1
#
_entry.id   AF-A0A0H2Z8M6-F1
#
_cell.length_a   1.000
_cell.length_b   1.000
_cell.length_c   1.000
_cell.angle_alpha   90.00
_cell.angle_beta   90.00
_cell.angle_gamma   90.00
#
_symmetry.space_group_name_H-M   'P 1'
#
loop_
_entity.id
_entity.type
_entity.pdbx_description
1 polymer ?
#
loop_
_entity_poly.entity_id
_entity_poly.type
_entity_poly.pdbx_seq_one_letter_code
_entity_poly.pdbx_strand_id
1 'polypeptide(L)'
;MLSIKKNLGLLAMTVALAACASNPNDLPDFPEHEYAATQQVGEGVINGDLYLTSASGAIQKGTNTKVTLEPATSYMKAYYAKFGNLDAAKRDPDVQPPVLDPRRATYVREATTDQNGRFDFDHIPNGTYYISSELTWSAQSDGKTITEGGTVTKLVTVSGSQPQKVLLTR
;
A
#
# COMPACT_ATOMS: atom_id res chain seq x y z
N MET A 1 -4.92 -64.44 51.22
CA MET A 1 -5.06 -64.21 49.76
C MET A 1 -5.97 -63.01 49.56
N LEU A 2 -5.45 -61.85 49.15
CA LEU A 2 -6.03 -61.05 48.05
C LEU A 2 -5.05 -59.91 47.66
N SER A 3 -5.03 -59.65 46.37
CA SER A 3 -3.87 -59.20 45.60
C SER A 3 -3.83 -57.69 45.37
N ILE A 4 -2.61 -57.17 45.31
CA ILE A 4 -2.20 -55.84 44.84
C ILE A 4 -2.67 -55.59 43.40
N LYS A 5 -3.22 -54.40 43.11
CA LYS A 5 -3.15 -53.80 41.76
C LYS A 5 -2.80 -52.31 41.85
N LYS A 6 -1.57 -51.99 41.42
CA LYS A 6 -1.06 -50.66 41.10
C LYS A 6 -1.78 -50.16 39.84
N ASN A 7 -2.47 -49.03 39.90
CA ASN A 7 -2.84 -48.27 38.71
C ASN A 7 -2.07 -46.96 38.70
N LEU A 8 -0.95 -47.01 37.98
CA LEU A 8 -0.11 -45.88 37.60
C LEU A 8 -0.85 -45.10 36.51
N GLY A 9 -1.60 -44.07 36.89
CA GLY A 9 -2.22 -43.13 35.95
C GLY A 9 -1.25 -41.99 35.65
N LEU A 10 -0.49 -42.12 34.55
CA LEU A 10 0.41 -41.08 34.04
C LEU A 10 -0.45 -39.97 33.39
N LEU A 11 -0.60 -38.83 34.08
CA LEU A 11 -1.31 -37.67 33.56
C LEU A 11 -0.37 -36.90 32.61
N ALA A 12 -0.48 -37.16 31.30
CA ALA A 12 0.25 -36.42 30.28
C ALA A 12 -0.35 -35.00 30.17
N MET A 13 0.38 -34.02 30.70
CA MET A 13 0.05 -32.60 30.60
C MET A 13 0.42 -32.12 29.19
N THR A 14 -0.57 -32.05 28.31
CA THR A 14 -0.45 -31.49 26.96
C THR A 14 -0.21 -29.99 27.05
N VAL A 15 1.03 -29.58 26.81
CA VAL A 15 1.40 -28.17 26.61
C VAL A 15 0.84 -27.73 25.26
N ALA A 16 -0.25 -26.95 25.27
CA ALA A 16 -0.73 -26.27 24.09
C ALA A 16 0.24 -25.13 23.76
N LEU A 17 1.15 -25.36 22.82
CA LEU A 17 1.91 -24.29 22.18
C LEU A 17 0.93 -23.45 21.37
N ALA A 18 0.48 -22.34 21.94
CA ALA A 18 -0.12 -21.25 21.18
C ALA A 18 0.99 -20.62 20.33
N ALA A 19 1.27 -21.21 19.17
CA ALA A 19 2.02 -20.54 18.13
C ALA A 19 1.15 -19.36 17.68
N CYS A 20 1.56 -18.13 18.01
CA CYS A 20 0.99 -16.94 17.41
C CYS A 20 1.15 -17.10 15.89
N ALA A 21 0.07 -17.39 15.17
CA ALA A 21 0.07 -17.32 13.73
C ALA A 21 0.29 -15.84 13.37
N SER A 22 1.51 -15.49 12.96
CA SER A 22 1.79 -14.15 12.42
C SER A 22 0.93 -13.97 11.18
N ASN A 23 0.17 -12.88 11.11
CA ASN A 23 -0.70 -12.63 9.98
C ASN A 23 0.19 -12.40 8.76
N PRO A 24 -0.03 -13.09 7.63
CA PRO A 24 0.79 -12.92 6.44
C PRO A 24 0.79 -11.49 5.90
N ASN A 25 -0.14 -10.63 6.33
CA ASN A 25 -0.21 -9.21 6.01
C ASN A 25 0.54 -8.30 6.98
N ASP A 26 1.11 -8.83 8.06
CA ASP A 26 1.85 -8.03 9.04
C ASP A 26 2.98 -7.25 8.36
N LEU A 27 3.13 -6.02 8.81
CA LEU A 27 4.20 -5.12 8.40
C LEU A 27 5.36 -5.24 9.39
N PRO A 28 6.60 -4.94 8.96
CA PRO A 28 7.70 -4.81 9.90
C PRO A 28 7.43 -3.69 10.91
N ASP A 29 8.21 -3.64 11.99
CA ASP A 29 8.16 -2.53 12.93
C ASP A 29 8.42 -1.19 12.22
N PHE A 30 7.79 -0.13 12.71
CA PHE A 30 7.94 1.20 12.14
C PHE A 30 9.40 1.70 12.26
N PRO A 31 10.12 1.94 11.15
CA PRO A 31 11.53 2.26 11.15
C PRO A 31 11.73 3.77 11.43
N GLU A 32 11.66 4.17 12.70
CA GLU A 32 11.79 5.58 13.11
C GLU A 32 13.02 6.27 12.52
N HIS A 33 14.14 5.56 12.43
CA HIS A 33 15.40 6.08 11.89
C HIS A 33 15.32 6.43 10.39
N GLU A 34 14.58 5.67 9.59
CA GLU A 34 14.39 5.97 8.16
C GLU A 34 13.54 7.22 7.99
N TYR A 35 12.44 7.33 8.75
CA TYR A 35 11.58 8.51 8.73
C TYR A 35 12.28 9.76 9.27
N ALA A 36 13.06 9.64 10.35
CA ALA A 36 13.84 10.74 10.91
C ALA A 36 14.94 11.24 9.96
N ALA A 37 15.47 10.37 9.09
CA ALA A 37 16.45 10.75 8.08
C ALA A 37 15.83 11.52 6.89
N THR A 38 14.49 11.51 6.75
CA THR A 38 13.83 12.24 5.67
C THR A 38 13.85 13.74 5.94
N GLN A 39 14.38 14.49 4.97
CA GLN A 39 14.22 15.93 4.96
C GLN A 39 12.73 16.26 4.86
N GLN A 40 12.26 17.29 5.58
CA GLN A 40 10.86 17.72 5.58
C GLN A 40 10.61 18.90 4.65
N VAL A 41 11.66 19.63 4.28
CA VAL A 41 11.60 20.80 3.41
C VAL A 41 12.55 20.60 2.24
N GLY A 42 12.12 21.00 1.06
CA GLY A 42 12.95 21.13 -0.13
C GLY A 42 12.22 21.91 -1.21
N GLU A 43 12.85 22.03 -2.37
CA GLU A 43 12.38 22.86 -3.50
C GLU A 43 11.98 22.02 -4.72
N GLY A 44 11.84 20.70 -4.54
CA GLY A 44 11.48 19.79 -5.62
C GLY A 44 10.02 19.95 -6.03
N VAL A 45 9.77 19.77 -7.32
CA VAL A 45 8.43 19.81 -7.90
C VAL A 45 8.16 18.49 -8.63
N ILE A 46 6.97 17.93 -8.44
CA ILE A 46 6.49 16.76 -9.19
C ILE A 46 5.22 17.16 -9.92
N ASN A 47 5.20 17.00 -11.24
CA ASN A 47 4.00 17.13 -12.06
C ASN A 47 3.64 15.75 -12.59
N GLY A 48 2.38 15.37 -12.58
CA GLY A 48 2.01 14.06 -13.10
C GLY A 48 0.62 13.93 -13.65
N ASP A 49 0.42 12.82 -14.35
CA ASP A 49 -0.86 12.41 -14.93
C ASP A 49 -1.24 11.04 -14.32
N LEU A 50 -2.45 10.93 -13.78
CA LEU A 50 -3.04 9.69 -13.27
C LEU A 50 -4.05 9.13 -14.28
N TYR A 51 -3.79 7.90 -14.72
CA TYR A 51 -4.74 7.13 -15.51
C TYR A 51 -4.44 5.63 -15.39
N LEU A 52 -5.46 4.81 -15.67
CA LEU A 52 -5.32 3.37 -15.87
C LEU A 52 -5.92 2.97 -17.20
N THR A 53 -5.46 1.84 -17.74
CA THR A 53 -6.00 1.27 -18.98
C THR A 53 -6.99 0.17 -18.63
N SER A 54 -8.20 0.28 -19.15
CA SER A 54 -9.23 -0.76 -19.00
C SER A 54 -8.87 -2.03 -19.76
N ALA A 55 -9.54 -3.13 -19.43
CA ALA A 55 -9.41 -4.40 -20.18
C ALA A 55 -9.77 -4.24 -21.67
N SER A 56 -10.62 -3.26 -22.00
CA SER A 56 -11.00 -2.91 -23.38
C SER A 56 -9.95 -2.07 -24.13
N GLY A 57 -8.90 -1.60 -23.45
CA GLY A 57 -7.88 -0.69 -24.01
C GLY A 57 -8.23 0.80 -23.90
N ALA A 58 -9.43 1.15 -23.41
CA ALA A 58 -9.79 2.54 -23.14
C ALA A 58 -8.99 3.10 -21.94
N ILE A 59 -8.53 4.34 -22.05
CA ILE A 59 -7.84 5.06 -20.97
C ILE A 59 -8.88 5.68 -20.04
N GLN A 60 -8.83 5.30 -18.77
CA GLN A 60 -9.59 5.94 -17.70
C GLN A 60 -8.68 6.89 -16.93
N LYS A 61 -8.95 8.20 -17.05
CA LYS A 61 -8.27 9.22 -16.24
C LYS A 61 -8.86 9.25 -14.83
N GLY A 62 -8.01 9.41 -13.83
CA GLY A 62 -8.47 9.59 -12.45
C GLY A 62 -8.72 11.05 -12.19
N THR A 63 -9.96 11.52 -12.37
CA THR A 63 -10.37 12.91 -12.10
C THR A 63 -10.87 13.08 -10.67
N ASN A 64 -10.56 14.18 -9.99
CA ASN A 64 -10.94 14.39 -8.58
C ASN A 64 -10.54 13.19 -7.69
N THR A 65 -9.37 12.62 -7.97
CA THR A 65 -8.84 11.41 -7.33
C THR A 65 -7.63 11.79 -6.51
N LYS A 66 -7.53 11.23 -5.30
CA LYS A 66 -6.46 11.51 -4.36
C LYS A 66 -5.20 10.73 -4.73
N VAL A 67 -4.09 11.44 -4.87
CA VAL A 67 -2.75 10.91 -5.05
C VAL A 67 -1.96 11.18 -3.77
N THR A 68 -1.32 10.14 -3.23
CA THR A 68 -0.49 10.24 -2.04
C THR A 68 0.98 10.11 -2.40
N LEU A 69 1.81 10.95 -1.79
CA LEU A 69 3.26 10.90 -1.89
C LEU A 69 3.85 10.73 -0.49
N GLU A 70 4.74 9.76 -0.32
CA GLU A 70 5.35 9.46 0.98
C GLU A 70 6.76 8.87 0.84
N PRO A 71 7.61 8.95 1.87
CA PRO A 71 8.96 8.40 1.81
C PRO A 71 9.00 6.90 1.51
N ALA A 72 9.93 6.47 0.65
CA ALA A 72 10.13 5.07 0.31
C ALA A 72 10.90 4.31 1.38
N THR A 73 10.25 4.01 2.50
CA THR A 73 10.82 3.27 3.64
C THR A 73 10.69 1.75 3.48
N SER A 74 11.46 0.99 4.26
CA SER A 74 11.34 -0.48 4.35
C SER A 74 9.94 -0.93 4.78
N TYR A 75 9.29 -0.15 5.65
CA TYR A 75 7.90 -0.34 6.07
C TYR A 75 6.93 -0.28 4.90
N MET A 76 6.98 0.82 4.14
CA MET A 76 6.08 0.99 2.99
C MET A 76 6.44 0.10 1.82
N LYS A 77 7.70 -0.32 1.69
CA LYS A 77 8.12 -1.35 0.74
C LYS A 77 7.38 -2.67 1.01
N ALA A 78 7.27 -3.10 2.27
CA ALA A 78 6.53 -4.30 2.62
C ALA A 78 5.02 -4.17 2.34
N TYR A 79 4.45 -2.99 2.62
CA TYR A 79 3.04 -2.70 2.33
C TYR A 79 2.75 -2.71 0.82
N TYR A 80 3.48 -1.91 0.04
CA TYR A 80 3.24 -1.75 -1.39
C TYR A 80 3.60 -2.97 -2.21
N ALA A 81 4.47 -3.86 -1.72
CA ALA A 81 4.70 -5.16 -2.33
C ALA A 81 3.41 -6.02 -2.39
N LYS A 82 2.50 -5.86 -1.43
CA LYS A 82 1.24 -6.61 -1.35
C LYS A 82 0.06 -5.83 -1.96
N PHE A 83 -0.01 -4.52 -1.68
CA PHE A 83 -1.22 -3.72 -1.95
C PHE A 83 -1.03 -2.59 -2.98
N GLY A 84 0.20 -2.33 -3.43
CA GLY A 84 0.50 -1.11 -4.21
C GLY A 84 0.05 -1.14 -5.67
N ASN A 85 -0.02 -2.32 -6.29
CA ASN A 85 -0.40 -2.49 -7.69
C ASN A 85 -1.38 -3.67 -7.84
N LEU A 86 -2.55 -3.54 -7.20
CA LEU A 86 -3.55 -4.60 -7.11
C LEU A 86 -4.82 -4.21 -7.86
N ASP A 87 -5.23 -5.02 -8.83
CA ASP A 87 -6.51 -4.87 -9.51
C ASP A 87 -7.67 -5.07 -8.53
N ALA A 88 -8.69 -4.23 -8.61
CA ALA A 88 -9.88 -4.33 -7.76
C ALA A 88 -10.56 -5.70 -7.88
N ALA A 89 -10.61 -6.25 -9.10
CA ALA A 89 -11.15 -7.59 -9.38
C ALA A 89 -10.33 -8.75 -8.78
N LYS A 90 -9.07 -8.50 -8.38
CA LYS A 90 -8.17 -9.51 -7.77
C LYS A 90 -8.01 -9.33 -6.26
N ARG A 91 -8.72 -8.37 -5.66
CA ARG A 91 -8.70 -8.19 -4.21
C ARG A 91 -9.35 -9.39 -3.54
N ASP A 92 -8.61 -10.05 -2.68
CA ASP A 92 -9.14 -11.10 -1.82
C ASP A 92 -9.96 -10.43 -0.70
N PRO A 93 -11.27 -10.73 -0.59
CA PRO A 93 -12.13 -10.12 0.42
C PRO A 93 -11.72 -10.46 1.86
N ASP A 94 -11.04 -11.58 2.07
CA ASP A 94 -10.58 -12.03 3.39
C ASP A 94 -9.24 -11.38 3.79
N VAL A 95 -8.54 -10.74 2.84
CA VAL A 95 -7.26 -10.07 3.04
C VAL A 95 -7.49 -8.57 3.17
N GLN A 96 -7.65 -8.11 4.41
CA GLN A 96 -7.72 -6.68 4.71
C GLN A 96 -6.32 -6.07 4.79
N PRO A 97 -6.10 -4.85 4.25
CA PRO A 97 -4.87 -4.11 4.48
C PRO A 97 -4.64 -3.92 5.99
N PRO A 98 -3.39 -4.09 6.47
CA PRO A 98 -3.08 -3.85 7.87
C PRO A 98 -3.29 -2.37 8.23
N VAL A 99 -3.62 -2.10 9.50
CA VAL A 99 -3.66 -0.74 10.01
C VAL A 99 -2.23 -0.17 10.00
N LEU A 100 -2.03 0.93 9.29
CA LEU A 100 -0.73 1.60 9.21
C LEU A 100 -0.44 2.37 10.50
N ASP A 101 0.83 2.42 10.88
CA ASP A 101 1.28 3.18 12.05
C ASP A 101 0.91 4.68 11.90
N PRO A 102 0.23 5.30 12.88
CA PRO A 102 -0.24 6.68 12.77
C PRO A 102 0.90 7.69 12.62
N ARG A 103 2.12 7.39 13.07
CA ARG A 103 3.30 8.25 12.92
C ARG A 103 3.68 8.48 11.47
N ARG A 104 3.28 7.57 10.57
CA ARG A 104 3.45 7.75 9.11
C ARG A 104 2.71 8.98 8.60
N ALA A 105 1.55 9.30 9.16
CA ALA A 105 0.64 10.31 8.60
C ALA A 105 1.28 11.70 8.47
N THR A 106 2.26 12.04 9.32
CA THR A 106 2.99 13.31 9.25
C THR A 106 3.91 13.42 8.03
N TYR A 107 4.23 12.32 7.38
CA TYR A 107 5.11 12.24 6.21
C TYR A 107 4.33 12.06 4.90
N VAL A 108 3.01 11.91 4.96
CA VAL A 108 2.15 11.75 3.79
C VAL A 108 1.76 13.12 3.27
N ARG A 109 2.03 13.33 1.99
CA ARG A 109 1.54 14.48 1.23
C ARG A 109 0.45 14.02 0.29
N GLU A 110 -0.52 14.89 0.07
CA GLU A 110 -1.71 14.56 -0.73
C GLU A 110 -1.94 15.63 -1.78
N ALA A 111 -2.25 15.19 -3.00
CA ALA A 111 -2.74 16.03 -4.07
C ALA A 111 -4.05 15.43 -4.58
N THR A 112 -4.94 16.28 -5.07
CA THR A 112 -6.16 15.83 -5.75
C THR A 112 -6.04 16.17 -7.22
N THR A 113 -6.33 15.21 -8.08
CA THR A 113 -6.22 15.41 -9.53
C THR A 113 -7.29 16.36 -10.06
N ASP A 114 -6.94 17.11 -11.10
CA ASP A 114 -7.87 17.94 -11.85
C ASP A 114 -8.80 17.12 -12.77
N GLN A 115 -9.64 17.80 -13.54
CA GLN A 115 -10.55 17.21 -14.54
C GLN A 115 -9.82 16.47 -15.68
N ASN A 116 -8.52 16.66 -15.85
CA ASN A 116 -7.68 16.02 -16.85
C ASN A 116 -6.87 14.85 -16.29
N GLY A 117 -7.00 14.56 -14.99
CA GLY A 117 -6.21 13.56 -14.27
C GLY A 117 -4.83 14.06 -13.85
N ARG A 118 -4.56 15.36 -13.90
CA ARG A 118 -3.27 15.95 -13.55
C ARG A 118 -3.17 16.26 -12.07
N PHE A 119 -2.00 16.03 -11.49
CA PHE A 119 -1.68 16.39 -10.11
C PHE A 119 -0.32 17.04 -10.04
N ASP A 120 -0.14 17.89 -9.03
CA ASP A 120 1.11 18.60 -8.79
C ASP A 120 1.46 18.54 -7.31
N PHE A 121 2.75 18.36 -7.02
CA PHE A 121 3.34 18.50 -5.70
C PHE A 121 4.47 19.50 -5.76
N ASP A 122 4.54 20.38 -4.75
CA ASP A 122 5.62 21.35 -4.58
C ASP A 122 6.30 21.19 -3.22
N HIS A 123 7.41 21.91 -3.06
CA HIS A 123 8.25 21.92 -1.88
C HIS A 123 8.63 20.50 -1.41
N ILE A 124 8.96 19.63 -2.37
CA ILE A 124 9.31 18.24 -2.12
C ILE A 124 10.80 18.14 -1.79
N PRO A 125 11.16 17.54 -0.65
CA PRO A 125 12.55 17.29 -0.29
C PRO A 125 13.23 16.34 -1.28
N ASN A 126 14.57 16.41 -1.34
CA ASN A 126 15.31 15.44 -2.11
C ASN A 126 15.19 14.07 -1.46
N GLY A 127 14.93 13.03 -2.25
CA GLY A 127 14.74 11.69 -1.73
C GLY A 127 13.98 10.78 -2.68
N THR A 128 13.77 9.54 -2.25
CA THR A 128 12.96 8.57 -2.98
C THR A 128 11.63 8.38 -2.26
N TYR A 129 10.55 8.41 -3.03
CA TYR A 129 9.18 8.38 -2.55
C TYR A 129 8.38 7.31 -3.26
N TYR A 130 7.38 6.78 -2.56
CA TYR A 130 6.25 6.13 -3.20
C TYR A 130 5.22 7.19 -3.56
N ILE A 131 4.76 7.14 -4.81
CA ILE A 131 3.60 7.87 -5.27
C ILE A 131 2.51 6.87 -5.62
N SER A 132 1.35 7.01 -4.99
CA SER A 132 0.28 6.02 -5.02
C SER A 132 -1.09 6.66 -5.20
N SER A 133 -2.00 5.91 -5.83
CA SER A 133 -3.40 6.29 -5.96
C SER A 133 -4.25 5.03 -6.10
N GLU A 134 -5.53 5.16 -5.77
CA GLU A 134 -6.55 4.18 -6.12
C GLU A 134 -7.50 4.78 -7.16
N LEU A 135 -7.68 4.08 -8.27
CA LEU A 135 -8.61 4.46 -9.34
C LEU A 135 -9.41 3.23 -9.75
N THR A 136 -10.70 3.22 -9.44
CA THR A 136 -11.62 2.14 -9.79
C THR A 136 -12.85 2.69 -10.49
N TRP A 137 -13.46 1.88 -11.35
CA TRP A 137 -14.70 2.25 -12.03
C TRP A 137 -15.54 1.00 -12.31
N SER A 138 -16.84 1.20 -12.53
CA SER A 138 -17.74 0.15 -12.99
C SER A 138 -17.73 0.07 -14.51
N ALA A 139 -17.60 -1.12 -15.05
CA ALA A 139 -17.70 -1.42 -16.48
C ALA A 139 -18.74 -2.52 -16.73
N GLN A 140 -19.22 -2.63 -17.97
CA GLN A 140 -20.07 -3.75 -18.38
C GLN A 140 -19.26 -4.75 -19.21
N SER A 141 -19.32 -6.01 -18.83
CA SER A 141 -18.73 -7.13 -19.59
C SER A 141 -19.71 -8.30 -19.58
N ASP A 142 -20.02 -8.85 -20.76
CA ASP A 142 -20.95 -9.98 -20.94
C ASP A 142 -22.29 -9.84 -20.19
N GLY A 143 -22.86 -8.62 -20.22
CA GLY A 143 -24.13 -8.31 -19.56
C GLY A 143 -24.06 -8.24 -18.03
N LYS A 144 -22.86 -8.25 -17.44
CA LYS A 144 -22.63 -8.08 -16.00
C LYS A 144 -21.86 -6.81 -15.72
N THR A 145 -22.17 -6.20 -14.58
CA THR A 145 -21.37 -5.10 -14.03
C THR A 145 -20.13 -5.70 -13.37
N ILE A 146 -18.95 -5.24 -13.78
CA ILE A 146 -17.66 -5.58 -13.19
C ILE A 146 -16.99 -4.32 -12.64
N THR A 147 -16.12 -4.50 -11.66
CA THR A 147 -15.24 -3.42 -11.17
C THR A 147 -13.87 -3.56 -11.81
N GLU A 148 -13.46 -2.53 -12.53
CA GLU A 148 -12.12 -2.42 -13.11
C GLU A 148 -11.26 -1.39 -12.35
N GLY A 149 -10.00 -1.31 -12.74
CA GLY A 149 -9.00 -0.47 -12.09
C GLY A 149 -8.41 -1.14 -10.86
N GLY A 150 -7.94 -0.32 -9.91
CA GLY A 150 -7.34 -0.78 -8.67
C GLY A 150 -6.36 0.23 -8.10
N THR A 151 -5.39 -0.26 -7.33
CA THR A 151 -4.27 0.56 -6.85
C THR A 151 -3.17 0.64 -7.91
N VAL A 152 -2.48 1.78 -7.93
CA VAL A 152 -1.28 2.00 -8.72
C VAL A 152 -0.26 2.73 -7.86
N THR A 153 0.96 2.21 -7.83
CA THR A 153 2.05 2.77 -7.03
C THR A 153 3.34 2.73 -7.83
N LYS A 154 4.08 3.85 -7.83
CA LYS A 154 5.40 3.98 -8.43
C LYS A 154 6.41 4.51 -7.42
N LEU A 155 7.68 4.20 -7.70
CA LEU A 155 8.81 4.89 -7.08
C LEU A 155 9.15 6.13 -7.90
N VAL A 156 9.42 7.22 -7.20
CA VAL A 156 9.82 8.50 -7.78
C VAL A 156 10.97 9.07 -6.95
N THR A 157 12.07 9.47 -7.61
CA THR A 157 13.24 10.04 -6.92
C THR A 157 13.35 11.52 -7.23
N VAL A 158 13.16 12.39 -6.25
CA VAL A 158 13.29 13.83 -6.41
C VAL A 158 14.75 14.21 -6.17
N SER A 159 15.35 14.90 -7.13
CA SER A 159 16.72 15.42 -7.04
C SER A 159 16.81 16.80 -7.67
N GLY A 160 17.33 17.76 -6.91
CA GLY A 160 17.44 19.15 -7.34
C GLY A 160 16.08 19.84 -7.44
N SER A 161 16.03 20.95 -8.18
CA SER A 161 14.86 21.82 -8.29
C SER A 161 14.13 21.72 -9.63
N GLN A 162 14.55 20.82 -10.52
CA GLN A 162 13.88 20.65 -11.82
C GLN A 162 12.56 19.89 -11.63
N PRO A 163 11.46 20.35 -12.25
CA PRO A 163 10.19 19.64 -12.17
C PRO A 163 10.31 18.22 -12.74
N GLN A 164 9.87 17.25 -11.94
CA GLN A 164 9.90 15.85 -12.32
C GLN A 164 8.54 15.40 -12.83
N LYS A 165 8.51 14.85 -14.05
CA LYS A 165 7.29 14.32 -14.64
C LYS A 165 7.04 12.87 -14.23
N VAL A 166 5.83 12.57 -13.76
CA VAL A 166 5.39 11.21 -13.41
C VAL A 166 4.13 10.83 -14.18
N LEU A 167 4.17 9.69 -14.87
CA LEU A 167 2.98 9.04 -15.40
C LEU A 167 2.56 7.94 -14.42
N LEU A 168 1.50 8.17 -13.66
CA LEU A 168 1.00 7.23 -12.65
C LEU A 168 -0.02 6.27 -13.29
N THR A 169 0.52 5.25 -13.96
CA THR A 169 -0.19 4.19 -14.68
C THR A 169 0.57 2.87 -14.59
N ARG A 170 -0.07 1.75 -14.89
CA ARG A 170 0.55 0.43 -15.06
C ARG A 170 -0.12 -0.37 -16.18
#